data_AF-A0A7C0UK43-F1
#
_entry.id   AF-A0A7C0UK43-F1
#
_cell.length_a   1.000
_cell.length_b   1.000
_cell.length_c   1.000
_cell.angle_alpha   90.00
_cell.angle_beta   90.00
_cell.angle_gamma   90.00
#
_symmetry.space_group_name_H-M   'P 1'
#
loop_
_entity.id
_entity.type
_entity.pdbx_description
1 polymer ?
#
loop_
_entity_poly.entity_id
_entity_poly.type
_entity_poly.pdbx_seq_one_letter_code
_entity_poly.pdbx_strand_id
1 'polypeptide(L)' 'MIRIEFTEKEKEALNYERYHHPHPRVQRKMEALWLKSQGESHKKIAKLTGIS' A
#
# COMPACT_ATOMS: atom_id res chain seq x y z
N MET A 1 -16.26 0.45 3.66
CA MET A 1 -14.84 0.35 3.24
C MET A 1 -14.76 0.95 1.85
N ILE A 2 -13.95 2.00 1.64
CA ILE A 2 -13.86 2.68 0.34
C ILE A 2 -13.23 1.71 -0.67
N ARG A 3 -13.85 1.58 -1.84
CA ARG A 3 -13.24 0.92 -3.01
C ARG A 3 -12.47 1.99 -3.77
N ILE A 4 -11.17 1.77 -3.90
CA ILE A 4 -10.28 2.60 -4.69
C ILE A 4 -9.90 1.74 -5.89
N GLU A 5 -10.16 2.25 -7.08
CA GLU A 5 -9.67 1.64 -8.31
C GLU A 5 -8.23 2.08 -8.51
N PHE A 6 -7.36 1.12 -8.84
CA PHE A 6 -5.95 1.38 -9.11
C PHE A 6 -5.65 0.98 -10.54
N THR A 7 -5.11 1.91 -11.31
CA THR A 7 -4.51 1.64 -12.62
C THR A 7 -3.18 0.90 -12.44
N GLU A 8 -2.73 0.19 -13.47
CA GLU A 8 -1.44 -0.52 -13.42
C GLU A 8 -0.27 0.44 -13.14
N LYS A 9 -0.30 1.65 -13.73
CA LYS A 9 0.73 2.67 -13.49
C LYS A 9 0.79 3.11 -12.02
N GLU A 10 -0.35 3.21 -11.34
CA GLU A 10 -0.39 3.53 -9.92
C GLU A 10 0.13 2.38 -9.06
N LYS A 11 -0.16 1.13 -9.44
CA LYS A 11 0.40 -0.05 -8.76
C LYS A 11 1.91 -0.09 -8.87
N GLU A 12 2.46 0.21 -10.03
CA GLU A 12 3.91 0.30 -10.26
C GLU A 12 4.55 1.42 -9.43
N ALA A 13 3.93 2.61 -9.43
CA ALA A 13 4.41 3.74 -8.62
C ALA A 13 4.41 3.39 -7.12
N LEU A 14 3.35 2.78 -6.61
CA LEU A 14 3.28 2.33 -5.21
C LEU A 14 4.32 1.25 -4.89
N ASN A 15 4.59 0.34 -5.83
CA ASN A 15 5.63 -0.68 -5.67
C ASN A 15 7.04 -0.08 -5.60
N TYR A 16 7.29 1.00 -6.33
CA TYR A 16 8.55 1.72 -6.27
C TYR A 16 8.67 2.54 -4.97
N GLU A 17 7.66 3.36 -4.67
CA GLU A 17 7.65 4.28 -3.54
C GLU A 17 7.72 3.58 -2.17
N ARG A 18 7.17 2.36 -2.04
CA ARG A 18 7.23 1.61 -0.77
C ARG A 18 8.65 1.30 -0.30
N TYR A 19 9.65 1.39 -1.19
CA TYR A 19 11.06 1.20 -0.86
C TYR A 19 11.91 2.47 -0.95
N HIS A 20 11.47 3.47 -1.73
CA HIS A 20 12.29 4.65 -2.05
C HIS A 20 11.83 5.95 -1.38
N HIS A 21 10.67 5.95 -0.75
CA HIS A 21 10.16 7.16 -0.11
C HIS A 21 11.05 7.58 1.08
N PRO A 22 11.40 8.86 1.26
CA PRO A 22 12.38 9.29 2.28
C PRO A 22 11.95 9.04 3.73
N HIS A 23 10.65 8.94 3.99
CA HIS A 23 10.11 8.74 5.33
C HIS A 23 9.62 7.29 5.57
N PRO A 24 10.18 6.56 6.56
CA PRO A 24 9.80 5.17 6.85
C PRO A 24 8.31 4.98 7.16
N ARG A 25 7.69 5.97 7.81
CA ARG A 25 6.25 5.92 8.10
C ARG A 25 5.40 5.99 6.84
N VAL A 26 5.86 6.72 5.82
CA VAL A 26 5.15 6.83 4.54
C VAL A 26 5.42 5.60 3.69
N GLN A 27 6.64 5.03 3.69
CA GLN A 27 6.93 3.74 3.06
C GLN A 27 5.93 2.65 3.50
N ARG A 28 5.69 2.51 4.81
CA ARG A 28 4.70 1.57 5.35
C ARG A 28 3.27 1.85 4.85
N LYS A 29 2.90 3.13 4.70
CA LYS A 29 1.58 3.51 4.14
C LYS A 29 1.48 3.20 2.65
N MET A 30 2.56 3.41 1.89
CA MET A 30 2.63 3.04 0.48
C MET A 30 2.52 1.53 0.30
N GLU A 31 3.16 0.75 1.17
CA GLU A 31 3.00 -0.71 1.21
C GLU A 31 1.55 -1.12 1.49
N ALA A 32 0.87 -0.46 2.44
CA ALA A 32 -0.54 -0.73 2.71
C ALA A 32 -1.44 -0.42 1.51
N LEU A 33 -1.19 0.68 0.79
CA LEU A 33 -1.91 1.04 -0.44
C LEU A 33 -1.60 0.04 -1.57
N TRP A 34 -0.35 -0.38 -1.70
CA TRP A 34 0.04 -1.39 -2.68
C TRP A 34 -0.67 -2.73 -2.41
N LEU A 35 -0.68 -3.21 -1.17
CA LEU A 35 -1.42 -4.44 -0.82
C LEU A 35 -2.93 -4.29 -1.07
N LYS A 36 -3.48 -3.09 -0.84
CA LYS A 36 -4.89 -2.80 -1.15
C LYS A 36 -5.17 -2.91 -2.66
N SER A 37 -4.26 -2.44 -3.50
CA SER A 37 -4.38 -2.55 -4.96
C SER A 37 -4.24 -3.98 -5.49
N GLN A 38 -3.58 -4.87 -4.73
CA GLN A 38 -3.54 -6.31 -5.00
C GLN A 38 -4.81 -7.08 -4.58
N GLY A 39 -5.78 -6.39 -3.96
CA GLY A 39 -7.03 -7.00 -3.51
C GLY A 39 -6.96 -7.62 -2.11
N GLU A 40 -5.90 -7.36 -1.34
CA GLU A 40 -5.77 -7.90 0.01
C GLU A 40 -6.83 -7.35 0.98
N SER A 41 -7.25 -8.19 1.92
CA SER A 41 -8.21 -7.79 2.95
C SER A 41 -7.60 -6.76 3.88
N HIS A 42 -8.40 -5.78 4.32
CA HIS A 42 -7.94 -4.71 5.21
C HIS A 42 -7.31 -5.25 6.51
N LYS A 43 -7.87 -6.33 7.09
CA LYS A 43 -7.32 -6.99 8.28
C LYS A 43 -5.92 -7.58 8.01
N LYS A 44 -5.72 -8.20 6.85
CA LYS A 44 -4.42 -8.77 6.47
C LYS A 44 -3.40 -7.66 6.21
N ILE A 45 -3.81 -6.56 5.57
CA ILE A 45 -2.95 -5.39 5.35
C ILE A 45 -2.46 -4.79 6.67
N ALA A 46 -3.36 -4.58 7.64
CA ALA A 46 -3.00 -4.07 8.96
C ALA A 46 -2.00 -4.99 9.68
N LYS A 47 -2.20 -6.31 9.60
CA LYS A 47 -1.29 -7.31 10.17
C LYS A 47 0.09 -7.29 9.50
N LEU A 48 0.15 -7.20 8.17
CA LEU A 48 1.40 -7.22 7.41
C LEU A 48 2.21 -5.94 7.60
N THR A 49 1.54 -4.79 7.58
CA THR A 49 2.19 -3.47 7.62
C THR A 49 2.35 -2.92 9.03
N GLY A 50 1.68 -3.50 10.03
CA GLY A 50 1.66 -3.05 11.43
C GLY A 50 1.04 -1.67 11.62
N ILE A 51 0.13 -1.26 10.72
CA ILE A 51 -0.59 0.01 10.78
C ILE A 51 -1.98 -0.26 11.37
N SER A 52 -2.38 0.57 12.35
CA SER A 52 -3.72 0.58 12.98
C SER A 52 -4.55 1.76 12.50
#